data_AF-A0A951GYS9-F1
#
_entry.id   AF-A0A951GYS9-F1
#
_cell.length_a   1.000
_cell.length_b   1.000
_cell.length_c   1.000
_cell.angle_alpha   90.00
_cell.angle_beta   90.00
_cell.angle_gamma   90.00
#
_symmetry.space_group_name_H-M   'P 1'
#
loop_
_entity.id
_entity.type
_entity.pdbx_description
1 polymer ?
#
loop_
_entity_poly.entity_id
_entity_poly.type
_entity_poly.pdbx_seq_one_letter_code
_entity_poly.pdbx_strand_id
1 'polypeptide(L)'
;MNPVPGQPRARPYWLLGALAVLLAIPVAWAGAALLAAAVGAAILAAVRSWAARRVGVELGADPGVLLGSDQLGRAVRLSDQQLSAHGLILGASGAGKSTTLLAILTDQVRRGRPVVAIDMKGSPAFAATLAAAAAAAGRPFRRWTPDGPSHWNPLAHGNPTELKDKLIATERFTEPHYQRA
;
A
#
# COMPACT_ATOMS: atom_id res chain seq x y z
N MET A 1 -9.55 -31.46 -89.88
CA MET A 1 -8.96 -30.96 -88.62
C MET A 1 -9.82 -31.49 -87.48
N ASN A 2 -9.32 -32.47 -86.72
CA ASN A 2 -10.07 -33.14 -85.65
C ASN A 2 -10.00 -32.33 -84.35
N PRO A 3 -11.08 -32.22 -83.55
CA PRO A 3 -11.03 -31.59 -82.24
C PRO A 3 -10.33 -32.50 -81.22
N VAL A 4 -9.46 -31.89 -80.41
CA VAL A 4 -8.72 -32.52 -79.31
C VAL A 4 -9.67 -32.81 -78.15
N PRO A 5 -9.65 -34.02 -77.52
CA PRO A 5 -10.49 -34.32 -76.37
C PRO A 5 -10.02 -33.54 -75.12
N GLY A 6 -10.96 -32.84 -74.48
CA GLY A 6 -10.71 -32.07 -73.26
C GLY A 6 -10.36 -32.97 -72.07
N GLN A 7 -9.30 -32.62 -71.36
CA GLN A 7 -8.88 -33.29 -70.12
C GLN A 7 -9.99 -33.24 -69.05
N PRO A 8 -10.27 -34.35 -68.35
CA PRO A 8 -11.24 -34.34 -67.26
C PRO A 8 -10.70 -33.53 -66.07
N ARG A 9 -11.38 -32.43 -65.74
CA ARG A 9 -11.15 -31.69 -64.49
C ARG A 9 -11.55 -32.58 -63.32
N ALA A 10 -10.57 -33.09 -62.57
CA ALA A 10 -10.78 -33.80 -61.33
C ALA A 10 -11.58 -32.91 -60.36
N ARG A 11 -12.82 -33.29 -60.06
CA ARG A 11 -13.67 -32.59 -59.09
C ARG A 11 -13.09 -32.83 -57.68
N PRO A 12 -12.88 -31.79 -56.85
CA PRO A 12 -12.22 -31.95 -55.56
C PRO A 12 -13.20 -32.54 -54.52
N TYR A 13 -13.33 -33.86 -54.52
CA TYR A 13 -14.13 -34.62 -53.54
C TYR A 13 -13.64 -34.47 -52.09
N TRP A 14 -12.47 -33.85 -51.88
CA TRP A 14 -11.93 -33.51 -50.56
C TRP A 14 -12.86 -32.63 -49.73
N LEU A 15 -13.65 -31.75 -50.36
CA LEU A 15 -14.65 -30.91 -49.68
C LEU A 15 -15.77 -31.74 -49.03
N LEU A 16 -16.16 -32.87 -49.66
CA LEU A 16 -17.16 -33.77 -49.10
C LEU A 16 -16.61 -34.56 -47.91
N GLY A 17 -15.33 -34.94 -47.95
CA GLY A 17 -14.64 -35.55 -46.82
C GLY A 17 -14.56 -34.60 -45.61
N ALA A 18 -14.19 -33.34 -45.84
CA ALA A 18 -14.15 -32.32 -44.78
C ALA A 18 -15.54 -32.06 -44.15
N LEU A 19 -16.60 -32.03 -44.96
CA LEU A 19 -17.97 -31.86 -44.48
C LEU A 19 -18.45 -33.07 -43.66
N ALA A 20 -18.13 -34.29 -44.08
CA ALA A 20 -18.49 -35.50 -43.34
C ALA A 20 -17.78 -35.58 -41.97
N VAL A 21 -16.51 -35.17 -41.89
CA VAL A 21 -15.78 -35.08 -40.62
C VAL A 21 -16.40 -34.02 -39.71
N LEU A 22 -16.80 -32.87 -40.25
CA LEU A 22 -17.46 -31.80 -39.49
C LEU A 22 -18.83 -32.24 -38.92
N LEU A 23 -19.62 -32.97 -39.72
CA LEU A 23 -20.91 -33.54 -39.30
C LEU A 23 -20.77 -34.74 -38.34
N ALA A 24 -19.63 -35.44 -38.39
CA ALA A 24 -19.34 -36.58 -37.52
C ALA A 24 -18.85 -36.17 -36.12
N ILE A 25 -18.47 -34.91 -35.90
CA ILE A 25 -18.23 -34.38 -34.56
C ILE A 25 -19.61 -34.30 -33.89
N PRO A 26 -19.91 -35.15 -32.91
CA PRO A 26 -21.23 -35.15 -32.31
C PRO A 26 -21.41 -33.78 -31.65
N VAL A 27 -22.54 -33.12 -31.89
CA VAL A 27 -22.82 -31.75 -31.43
C VAL A 27 -22.55 -31.59 -29.92
N ALA A 28 -22.70 -32.68 -29.14
CA ALA A 28 -22.32 -32.75 -27.74
C ALA A 28 -20.82 -32.47 -27.46
N TRP A 29 -19.89 -32.96 -28.29
CA TRP A 29 -18.45 -32.73 -28.13
C TRP A 29 -18.05 -31.31 -28.54
N ALA A 30 -18.66 -30.76 -29.59
CA ALA A 30 -18.47 -29.36 -29.97
C ALA A 30 -18.98 -28.41 -28.86
N GLY A 31 -20.14 -28.70 -28.29
CA GLY A 31 -20.70 -27.98 -27.15
C GLY A 31 -19.83 -28.08 -25.90
N ALA A 32 -19.32 -29.28 -25.57
CA ALA A 32 -18.43 -29.48 -24.43
C ALA A 32 -17.10 -28.73 -24.58
N ALA A 33 -16.52 -28.70 -25.79
CA ALA A 33 -15.29 -27.95 -26.07
C ALA A 33 -15.50 -26.43 -25.92
N LEU A 34 -16.63 -25.90 -26.41
CA LEU A 34 -16.99 -24.48 -26.24
C LEU A 34 -17.19 -24.10 -24.77
N LEU A 35 -17.87 -24.96 -23.99
CA LEU A 35 -18.05 -24.77 -22.56
C LEU A 35 -16.72 -24.78 -21.81
N ALA A 36 -15.83 -25.73 -22.11
CA ALA A 36 -14.51 -25.81 -21.49
C ALA A 36 -13.65 -24.58 -21.83
N ALA A 37 -13.71 -24.10 -23.08
CA ALA A 37 -13.03 -22.89 -23.50
C ALA A 37 -13.58 -21.64 -22.80
N ALA A 38 -14.91 -21.52 -22.64
CA ALA A 38 -15.55 -20.41 -21.94
C ALA A 38 -15.19 -20.40 -20.44
N VAL A 39 -15.21 -21.56 -19.79
CA VAL A 39 -14.79 -21.71 -18.38
C VAL A 39 -13.30 -21.41 -18.23
N GLY A 40 -12.45 -21.93 -19.12
CA GLY A 40 -11.02 -21.63 -19.14
C GLY A 40 -10.72 -20.15 -19.34
N ALA A 41 -11.43 -19.49 -20.26
CA ALA A 41 -11.32 -18.05 -20.49
C ALA A 41 -11.81 -17.23 -19.27
N ALA A 42 -12.90 -17.66 -18.62
CA ALA A 42 -13.41 -17.02 -17.41
C ALA A 42 -12.43 -17.15 -16.23
N ILE A 43 -11.85 -18.34 -16.03
CA ILE A 43 -10.82 -18.59 -15.02
C ILE A 43 -9.58 -17.75 -15.33
N LEU A 44 -9.10 -17.75 -16.58
CA LEU A 44 -7.94 -16.96 -16.98
C LEU A 44 -8.20 -15.46 -16.82
N ALA A 45 -9.40 -14.97 -17.16
CA ALA A 45 -9.79 -13.58 -16.95
C ALA A 45 -9.87 -13.23 -15.45
N ALA A 46 -10.41 -14.12 -14.62
CA ALA A 46 -10.43 -13.97 -13.17
C ALA A 46 -9.02 -13.91 -12.58
N VAL A 47 -8.15 -14.86 -12.96
CA VAL A 47 -6.74 -14.92 -12.54
C VAL A 47 -5.97 -13.69 -13.03
N ARG A 48 -6.14 -13.28 -14.30
CA ARG A 48 -5.51 -12.06 -14.83
C ARG A 48 -6.02 -10.81 -14.14
N SER A 49 -7.31 -10.74 -13.79
CA SER A 49 -7.86 -9.60 -13.05
C SER A 49 -7.34 -9.55 -11.61
N TRP A 50 -7.16 -10.70 -10.95
CA TRP A 50 -6.53 -10.80 -9.63
C TRP A 50 -5.05 -10.42 -9.68
N ALA A 51 -4.31 -10.93 -10.65
CA ALA A 51 -2.90 -10.60 -10.87
C ALA A 51 -2.73 -9.12 -11.24
N ALA A 52 -3.55 -8.59 -12.15
CA ALA A 52 -3.53 -7.18 -12.55
C ALA A 52 -3.95 -6.25 -11.43
N ARG A 53 -4.82 -6.68 -10.50
CA ARG A 53 -5.10 -5.92 -9.26
C ARG A 53 -3.90 -5.91 -8.32
N ARG A 54 -3.15 -7.02 -8.20
CA ARG A 54 -1.89 -7.03 -7.42
C ARG A 54 -0.80 -6.15 -8.05
N VAL A 55 -0.69 -6.16 -9.38
CA VAL A 55 0.31 -5.35 -10.11
C VAL A 55 -0.14 -3.88 -10.20
N GLY A 56 -1.44 -3.60 -10.30
CA GLY A 56 -2.00 -2.26 -10.24
C GLY A 56 -1.82 -1.58 -8.87
N VAL A 57 -1.70 -2.37 -7.80
CA VAL A 57 -1.31 -1.91 -6.45
C VAL A 57 0.16 -1.46 -6.38
N GLU A 58 1.02 -1.92 -7.31
CA GLU A 58 2.39 -1.42 -7.47
C GLU A 58 2.50 -0.26 -8.46
N LEU A 59 1.65 -0.20 -9.49
CA LEU A 59 1.71 0.82 -10.55
C LEU A 59 0.94 2.11 -10.25
N GLY A 60 0.10 2.13 -9.22
CA GLY A 60 -0.49 3.36 -8.66
C GLY A 60 0.53 4.12 -7.82
N ALA A 61 1.44 4.84 -8.49
CA ALA A 61 2.50 5.63 -7.92
C ALA A 61 2.01 6.91 -7.21
N ASP A 62 1.08 6.78 -6.26
CA ASP A 62 0.81 7.87 -5.32
C ASP A 62 1.75 7.67 -4.11
N PRO A 63 2.74 8.57 -3.88
CA PRO A 63 3.70 8.45 -2.80
C PRO A 63 3.00 8.59 -1.44
N GLY A 64 2.59 7.46 -0.86
CA GLY A 64 1.81 7.41 0.38
C GLY A 64 2.10 6.20 1.24
N VAL A 65 1.83 6.34 2.54
CA VAL A 65 1.98 5.29 3.56
C VAL A 65 0.91 4.23 3.32
N LEU A 66 1.29 2.98 3.13
CA LEU A 66 0.35 1.85 3.10
C LEU A 66 -0.14 1.55 4.53
N LEU A 67 -1.44 1.69 4.77
CA LEU A 67 -2.06 1.31 6.05
C LEU A 67 -2.50 -0.16 6.07
N GLY A 68 -2.94 -0.67 4.92
CA GLY A 68 -3.47 -2.04 4.82
C GLY A 68 -4.30 -2.22 3.57
N SER A 69 -5.36 -3.02 3.67
CA SER A 69 -6.31 -3.27 2.58
C SER A 69 -7.76 -3.17 3.06
N ASP A 70 -8.67 -2.83 2.15
CA ASP A 70 -10.11 -2.87 2.41
C ASP A 70 -10.69 -4.28 2.30
N GLN A 71 -12.01 -4.40 2.47
CA GLN A 71 -12.74 -5.68 2.40
C GLN A 71 -12.67 -6.36 1.03
N LEU A 72 -12.35 -5.61 -0.02
CA LEU A 72 -12.21 -6.10 -1.39
C LEU A 72 -10.74 -6.39 -1.74
N GLY A 73 -9.82 -6.29 -0.76
CA GLY A 73 -8.40 -6.50 -0.92
C GLY A 73 -7.67 -5.34 -1.61
N ARG A 74 -8.30 -4.18 -1.76
CA ARG A 74 -7.68 -2.99 -2.37
C ARG A 74 -6.79 -2.30 -1.34
N ALA A 75 -5.59 -1.91 -1.73
CA ALA A 75 -4.66 -1.22 -0.84
C ALA A 75 -5.24 0.13 -0.37
N VAL A 76 -5.15 0.39 0.94
CA VAL A 76 -5.51 1.65 1.58
C VAL A 76 -4.22 2.39 1.90
N ARG A 77 -4.02 3.53 1.26
CA ARG A 77 -2.84 4.39 1.43
C ARG A 77 -3.25 5.77 1.93
N LEU A 78 -2.41 6.37 2.77
CA LEU A 78 -2.47 7.80 3.09
C LEU A 78 -1.47 8.55 2.21
N SER A 79 -1.95 9.47 1.39
CA SER A 79 -1.07 10.34 0.61
C SER A 79 -0.37 11.35 1.51
N ASP A 80 0.71 11.94 1.00
CA ASP A 80 1.43 13.01 1.72
C ASP A 80 0.55 14.22 1.99
N GLN A 81 -0.35 14.57 1.06
CA GLN A 81 -1.30 15.66 1.24
C GLN A 81 -2.24 15.38 2.42
N GLN A 82 -2.76 14.16 2.53
CA GLN A 82 -3.62 13.76 3.65
C GLN A 82 -2.87 13.79 4.98
N LEU A 83 -1.62 13.33 5.02
CA LEU A 83 -0.80 13.39 6.23
C LEU A 83 -0.47 14.82 6.66
N SER A 84 -0.30 15.74 5.70
CA SER A 84 -0.02 17.15 5.99
C SER A 84 -1.18 17.90 6.65
N ALA A 85 -2.41 17.39 6.51
CA ALA A 85 -3.61 17.98 7.12
C ALA A 85 -3.79 17.66 8.61
N HIS A 86 -2.79 17.02 9.24
CA HIS A 86 -2.87 16.41 10.56
C HIS A 86 -3.92 15.28 10.67
N GLY A 87 -3.73 14.38 11.62
CA GLY A 87 -4.58 13.20 11.76
C GLY A 87 -4.79 12.81 13.21
N LEU A 88 -5.94 12.16 13.45
CA LEU A 88 -6.32 11.62 14.76
C LEU A 88 -6.56 10.12 14.63
N ILE A 89 -5.83 9.33 15.42
CA ILE A 89 -5.99 7.86 15.48
C ILE A 89 -6.71 7.49 16.77
N LEU A 90 -7.96 7.05 16.65
CA LEU A 90 -8.81 6.64 17.77
C LEU A 90 -8.97 5.12 17.83
N GLY A 91 -9.29 4.61 19.03
CA GLY A 91 -9.58 3.20 19.25
C GLY A 91 -9.32 2.76 20.68
N ALA A 92 -9.94 1.64 21.09
CA ALA A 92 -9.68 1.03 22.40
C ALA A 92 -8.24 0.49 22.52
N SER A 93 -7.85 0.05 23.71
CA SER A 93 -6.60 -0.73 23.86
C SER A 93 -6.67 -1.98 22.98
N GLY A 94 -5.58 -2.33 22.31
CA GLY A 94 -5.54 -3.46 21.37
C GLY A 94 -6.09 -3.19 19.97
N ALA A 95 -6.76 -2.05 19.72
CA ALA A 95 -7.35 -1.74 18.40
C ALA A 95 -6.33 -1.36 17.31
N GLY A 96 -5.02 -1.54 17.55
CA GLY A 96 -3.99 -1.27 16.53
C GLY A 96 -3.55 0.20 16.39
N LYS A 97 -3.88 1.09 17.35
CA LYS A 97 -3.42 2.50 17.32
C LYS A 97 -1.91 2.63 17.19
N SER A 98 -1.17 1.96 18.08
CA SER A 98 0.31 1.99 18.09
C SER A 98 0.89 1.36 16.83
N THR A 99 0.27 0.29 16.31
CA THR A 99 0.67 -0.35 15.05
C THR A 99 0.52 0.61 13.87
N THR A 100 -0.63 1.28 13.77
CA THR A 100 -0.91 2.26 12.71
C THR A 100 0.06 3.44 12.79
N LEU A 101 0.29 3.96 13.99
CA LEU A 101 1.24 5.04 14.21
C LEU A 101 2.66 4.62 13.81
N LEU A 102 3.13 3.44 14.22
CA LEU A 102 4.45 2.93 13.84
C LEU A 102 4.57 2.69 12.33
N ALA A 103 3.52 2.22 11.65
CA ALA A 103 3.53 2.08 10.20
C ALA A 103 3.77 3.42 9.50
N ILE A 104 3.09 4.49 9.94
CA ILE A 104 3.29 5.84 9.44
C ILE A 104 4.72 6.32 9.74
N LEU A 105 5.14 6.28 11.00
CA LEU A 105 6.44 6.83 11.41
C LEU A 105 7.62 6.11 10.76
N THR A 106 7.59 4.78 10.71
CA THR A 106 8.68 4.00 10.10
C THR A 106 8.74 4.19 8.58
N ASP A 107 7.60 4.38 7.90
CA ASP A 107 7.59 4.77 6.49
C ASP A 107 8.22 6.15 6.27
N GLN A 108 7.87 7.14 7.11
CA GLN A 108 8.48 8.47 7.02
C GLN A 108 10.01 8.40 7.24
N VAL A 109 10.48 7.60 8.22
CA VAL A 109 11.90 7.38 8.45
C VAL A 109 12.58 6.78 7.21
N ARG A 110 11.98 5.73 6.62
CA ARG A 110 12.46 5.05 5.41
C ARG A 110 12.53 5.99 4.21
N ARG A 111 11.57 6.91 4.08
CA ARG A 111 11.51 7.94 3.03
C ARG A 111 12.44 9.15 3.32
N GLY A 112 13.31 9.07 4.33
CA GLY A 112 14.28 10.11 4.66
C GLY A 112 13.70 11.32 5.39
N ARG A 113 12.43 11.30 5.80
CA ARG A 113 11.77 12.44 6.45
C ARG A 113 12.07 12.50 7.95
N PRO A 114 12.33 13.67 8.53
CA PRO A 114 12.56 13.79 9.97
C PRO A 114 11.31 13.38 10.74
N VAL A 115 11.51 12.65 11.84
CA VAL A 115 10.43 12.19 12.72
C VAL A 115 10.77 12.57 14.16
N VAL A 116 9.82 13.23 14.82
CA VAL A 116 9.81 13.44 16.27
C VAL A 116 8.63 12.66 16.82
N ALA A 117 8.88 11.74 17.75
CA ALA A 117 7.87 10.91 18.36
C ALA A 117 7.84 11.14 19.87
N ILE A 118 6.64 11.39 20.41
CA ILE A 118 6.40 11.56 21.84
C ILE A 118 5.57 10.36 22.30
N ASP A 119 6.15 9.50 23.13
CA ASP A 119 5.47 8.33 23.69
C ASP A 119 5.25 8.51 25.19
N MET A 120 4.01 8.85 25.57
CA MET A 120 3.62 9.01 26.97
C MET A 120 3.43 7.67 27.68
N LYS A 121 3.40 6.54 26.96
CA LYS A 121 3.33 5.20 27.57
C LYS A 121 4.72 4.70 27.98
N GLY A 122 5.79 5.25 27.39
CA GLY A 122 7.17 4.84 27.67
C GLY A 122 7.48 3.42 27.20
N SER A 123 6.91 2.96 26.08
CA SER A 123 7.06 1.60 25.58
C SER A 123 8.48 1.34 25.04
N PRO A 124 9.25 0.39 25.61
CA PRO A 124 10.56 0.04 25.07
C PRO A 124 10.50 -0.50 23.64
N ALA A 125 9.45 -1.27 23.32
CA ALA A 125 9.24 -1.85 21.99
C ALA A 125 8.95 -0.77 20.93
N PHE A 126 8.20 0.27 21.28
CA PHE A 126 7.94 1.40 20.38
C PHE A 126 9.25 2.11 20.02
N ALA A 127 10.06 2.44 21.01
CA ALA A 127 11.37 3.07 20.80
C ALA A 127 12.32 2.17 20.01
N ALA A 128 12.36 0.86 20.31
CA ALA A 128 13.20 -0.10 19.59
C ALA A 128 12.81 -0.23 18.10
N THR A 129 11.51 -0.20 17.79
CA THR A 129 11.02 -0.23 16.41
C THR A 129 11.47 0.99 15.62
N LEU A 130 11.40 2.19 16.21
CA LEU A 130 11.89 3.41 15.56
C LEU A 130 13.42 3.41 15.40
N ALA A 131 14.15 2.92 16.40
CA ALA A 131 15.60 2.77 16.32
C ALA A 131 16.01 1.81 15.18
N ALA A 132 15.31 0.67 15.06
CA ALA A 132 15.55 -0.30 14.00
C ALA A 132 15.25 0.29 12.61
N ALA A 133 14.14 1.04 12.46
CA ALA A 133 13.81 1.72 11.22
C ALA A 133 14.86 2.79 10.83
N ALA A 134 15.35 3.56 11.81
CA ALA A 134 16.42 4.53 11.58
C ALA A 134 17.73 3.86 11.16
N ALA A 135 18.13 2.78 11.85
CA ALA A 135 19.32 2.00 11.51
C ALA A 135 19.22 1.41 10.10
N ALA A 136 18.08 0.81 9.75
CA ALA A 136 17.83 0.26 8.42
C ALA A 136 17.87 1.33 7.31
N ALA A 137 17.49 2.56 7.62
CA ALA A 137 17.57 3.69 6.71
C ALA A 137 18.94 4.40 6.72
N GLY A 138 19.92 3.95 7.53
CA GLY A 138 21.22 4.60 7.69
C GLY A 138 21.13 5.99 8.35
N ARG A 139 20.16 6.21 9.23
CA ARG A 139 19.83 7.52 9.81
C ARG A 139 20.15 7.58 11.30
N PRO A 140 20.56 8.75 11.82
CA PRO A 140 20.78 8.92 13.25
C PRO A 140 19.48 8.78 14.04
N PHE A 141 19.58 8.16 15.21
CA PHE A 141 18.48 8.02 16.17
C PHE A 141 18.90 8.60 17.52
N ARG A 142 18.07 9.46 18.09
CA ARG A 142 18.26 10.01 19.44
C ARG A 142 17.01 9.73 20.26
N ARG A 143 17.21 9.17 21.45
CA ARG A 143 16.14 8.89 22.42
C ARG A 143 16.45 9.63 23.70
N TRP A 144 15.48 10.44 24.13
CA TRP A 144 15.48 11.05 25.45
C TRP A 144 14.35 10.42 26.28
N THR A 145 14.67 10.07 27.52
CA THR A 145 13.72 9.63 28.54
C THR A 145 14.14 10.26 29.86
N PRO A 146 13.23 10.49 30.83
CA PRO A 146 13.59 11.08 32.13
C PRO A 146 14.73 10.32 32.84
N ASP A 147 14.68 8.99 32.81
CA ASP A 147 15.68 8.12 33.44
C ASP A 147 16.81 7.70 32.49
N GLY A 148 16.85 8.29 31.28
CA GLY A 148 17.78 7.89 30.23
C GLY A 148 19.14 8.58 30.35
N PRO A 149 20.18 8.03 29.69
CA PRO A 149 21.52 8.63 29.70
C PRO A 149 21.63 9.88 28.82
N SER A 150 20.60 10.19 28.03
CA SER A 150 20.57 11.38 27.19
C SER A 150 19.96 12.55 27.95
N HIS A 151 20.54 13.73 27.77
CA HIS A 151 20.05 14.97 28.39
C HIS A 151 19.47 15.89 27.32
N TRP A 152 18.42 16.61 27.68
CA TRP A 152 17.85 17.67 26.85
C TRP A 152 17.69 18.91 27.72
N ASN A 153 18.29 20.01 27.27
CA ASN A 153 18.08 21.33 27.87
C ASN A 153 17.10 22.13 27.00
N PRO A 154 15.84 22.32 27.42
CA PRO A 154 14.85 23.08 26.66
C PRO A 154 15.19 24.58 26.54
N LEU A 155 16.09 25.08 27.40
CA LEU A 155 16.58 26.46 27.44
C LEU A 155 17.88 26.67 26.66
N ALA A 156 18.44 25.62 26.04
CA ALA A 156 19.70 25.73 25.31
C ALA A 156 19.62 26.65 24.08
N HIS A 157 18.41 26.87 23.54
CA HIS A 157 18.18 27.68 22.35
C HIS A 157 16.94 28.57 22.53
N GLY A 158 17.04 29.81 22.07
CA GLY A 158 15.96 30.80 22.04
C GLY A 158 16.45 32.20 22.36
N ASN A 159 15.73 33.21 21.90
CA ASN A 159 15.93 34.60 22.32
C ASN A 159 15.41 34.82 23.77
N PRO A 160 15.74 35.95 24.44
CA PRO A 160 15.31 36.18 25.81
C PRO A 160 13.80 36.04 26.06
N THR A 161 12.96 36.46 25.11
CA THR A 161 11.50 36.31 25.19
C THR A 161 11.09 34.84 25.12
N GLU A 162 11.63 34.08 24.17
CA GLU A 162 11.33 32.64 24.04
C GLU A 162 11.78 31.85 25.28
N LEU A 163 12.93 32.22 25.87
CA LEU A 163 13.41 31.60 27.10
C LEU A 163 12.52 31.95 28.30
N LYS A 164 12.08 33.21 28.40
CA LYS A 164 11.09 33.64 29.40
C LYS A 164 9.80 32.83 29.25
N ASP A 165 9.23 32.78 28.05
CA ASP A 165 7.94 32.13 27.79
C ASP A 165 7.99 30.63 28.08
N LYS A 166 9.10 29.96 27.75
CA LYS A 166 9.34 28.56 28.12
C LYS A 166 9.32 28.35 29.63
N LEU A 167 9.93 29.25 30.40
CA LEU A 167 9.94 29.18 31.87
C LEU A 167 8.54 29.41 32.44
N ILE A 168 7.84 30.46 32.00
CA ILE A 168 6.48 30.77 32.42
C ILE A 168 5.53 29.60 32.12
N ALA A 169 5.69 28.92 30.98
CA ALA A 169 4.88 27.75 30.62
C ALA A 169 5.07 26.53 31.55
N THR A 170 6.10 26.50 32.41
CA THR A 170 6.27 25.43 33.40
C THR A 170 5.43 25.62 34.66
N GLU A 171 4.97 26.84 34.92
CA GLU A 171 4.18 27.15 36.10
C GLU A 171 2.67 26.97 35.87
N ARG A 172 1.96 26.61 36.94
CA ARG A 172 0.50 26.64 36.98
C ARG A 172 0.05 27.85 37.76
N PHE A 173 -0.52 28.83 37.06
CA PHE A 173 -1.10 30.00 37.69
C PHE A 173 -2.54 29.73 38.12
N THR A 174 -2.88 30.08 39.36
CA THR A 174 -4.25 30.11 39.86
C THR A 174 -5.06 31.24 39.21
N GLU A 175 -4.41 32.35 38.87
CA GLU A 175 -5.02 33.50 38.21
C GLU A 175 -4.44 33.73 36.81
N PRO A 176 -5.24 33.65 35.72
CA PRO A 176 -4.75 33.70 34.34
C PRO A 176 -4.04 34.98 33.89
N HIS A 177 -4.20 36.10 34.63
CA HIS A 177 -3.57 37.37 34.25
C HIS A 177 -2.06 37.39 34.53
N TYR A 178 -1.55 36.57 35.46
CA TYR A 178 -0.12 36.44 35.71
C TYR A 178 0.62 35.68 34.61
N GLN A 179 -0.08 34.90 33.78
CA GLN A 179 0.51 34.16 32.67
C GLN A 179 0.90 35.07 31.48
N ARG A 180 0.37 36.30 31.43
CA ARG A 180 0.54 37.23 30.29
C ARG A 180 1.56 38.35 30.51
N ALA A 181 2.19 38.42 31.69
CA ALA A 181 3.21 39.41 32.05
C ALA A 181 4.62 38.97 31.61
#